data_AF-A0AAX2GVY9-F1
#
_entry.id   AF-A0AAX2GVY9-F1
#
_cell.length_a   1.000
_cell.length_b   1.000
_cell.length_c   1.000
_cell.angle_alpha   90.00
_cell.angle_beta   90.00
_cell.angle_gamma   90.00
#
_symmetry.space_group_name_H-M   'P 1'
#
loop_
_entity.id
_entity.type
_entity.pdbx_description
1 polymer ?
#
loop_
_entity_poly.entity_id
_entity_poly.type
_entity_poly.pdbx_seq_one_letter_code
_entity_poly.pdbx_strand_id
1 'polypeptide(L)'
;MAVNNLCKYLLLFASVFCKGQNQALISATYAKLKSDAKSFEQFAFYGFCNCNDTYLYSEMYDSQYTTTFNHLEPLPRFFEREVIRAALNNYHTAYNNRFDALQKTYYNGYQIIAECYKLYRTSNKKLRKTYLRLLSDEKQQKQWIEEYMSDYLTQYFITIETE
;
A
#
# COMPACT_ATOMS: atom_id res chain seq x y z
N MET A 1 16.37 -48.68 -11.96
CA MET A 1 15.22 -47.76 -12.16
C MET A 1 14.69 -47.12 -10.86
N ALA A 2 15.51 -46.92 -9.82
CA ALA A 2 15.07 -46.33 -8.54
C ALA A 2 15.48 -44.85 -8.34
N VAL A 3 16.53 -44.38 -9.05
CA VAL A 3 17.12 -43.05 -8.87
C VAL A 3 16.22 -41.92 -9.40
N ASN A 4 15.46 -42.17 -10.47
CA ASN A 4 14.57 -41.17 -11.08
C ASN A 4 13.36 -40.77 -10.20
N ASN A 5 12.87 -41.68 -9.37
CA ASN A 5 11.74 -41.40 -8.49
C ASN A 5 12.19 -40.63 -7.23
N LEU A 6 13.39 -40.89 -6.71
CA LEU A 6 13.94 -40.18 -5.55
C LEU A 6 14.15 -38.69 -5.84
N CYS A 7 14.71 -38.35 -7.00
CA CYS A 7 14.86 -36.96 -7.45
C CYS A 7 13.51 -36.25 -7.62
N LYS A 8 12.49 -36.93 -8.18
CA LYS A 8 11.14 -36.35 -8.32
C LYS A 8 10.51 -36.07 -6.97
N TYR A 9 10.63 -36.99 -6.00
CA TYR A 9 10.10 -36.76 -4.65
C TYR A 9 10.86 -35.62 -3.94
N LEU A 10 12.19 -35.57 -4.02
CA LEU A 10 12.99 -34.46 -3.46
C LEU A 10 12.63 -33.10 -4.08
N LEU A 11 12.40 -33.03 -5.39
CA LEU A 11 11.95 -31.80 -6.07
C LEU A 11 10.52 -31.39 -5.68
N LEU A 12 9.63 -32.37 -5.48
CA LEU A 12 8.28 -32.13 -4.96
C LEU A 12 8.32 -31.62 -3.51
N PHE A 13 9.13 -32.22 -2.64
CA PHE A 13 9.29 -31.74 -1.26
C PHE A 13 9.94 -30.36 -1.20
N ALA A 14 10.99 -30.11 -1.97
CA ALA A 14 11.64 -28.79 -2.04
C ALA A 14 10.68 -27.71 -2.55
N SER A 15 9.89 -27.99 -3.59
CA SER A 15 8.92 -27.03 -4.12
C SER A 15 7.75 -26.75 -3.17
N VAL A 16 7.31 -27.75 -2.38
CA VAL A 16 6.31 -27.55 -1.31
C VAL A 16 6.89 -26.75 -0.14
N PHE A 17 8.15 -27.00 0.24
CA PHE A 17 8.82 -26.29 1.35
C PHE A 17 9.08 -24.82 1.00
N CYS A 18 9.57 -24.52 -0.20
CA CYS A 18 9.77 -23.14 -0.66
C CYS A 18 8.45 -22.37 -0.76
N LYS A 19 7.35 -23.01 -1.21
CA LYS A 19 6.02 -22.38 -1.21
C LYS A 19 5.53 -22.05 0.21
N GLY A 20 5.76 -22.93 1.17
CA GLY A 20 5.37 -22.71 2.57
C GLY A 20 6.15 -21.58 3.26
N GLN A 21 7.46 -21.49 3.03
CA GLN A 21 8.31 -20.42 3.57
C GLN A 21 7.94 -19.05 3.01
N ASN A 22 7.70 -18.95 1.69
CA ASN A 22 7.26 -17.69 1.06
C ASN A 22 5.92 -17.23 1.61
N GLN A 23 4.95 -18.14 1.81
CA GLN A 23 3.64 -17.78 2.37
C GLN A 23 3.74 -17.24 3.80
N ALA A 24 4.60 -17.82 4.64
CA ALA A 24 4.81 -17.35 6.01
C ALA A 24 5.43 -15.94 6.05
N LEU A 25 6.43 -15.68 5.20
CA LEU A 25 7.08 -14.37 5.09
C LEU A 25 6.11 -13.29 4.57
N ILE A 26 5.32 -13.62 3.54
CA ILE A 26 4.26 -12.74 3.02
C ILE A 26 3.27 -12.42 4.13
N SER A 27 2.78 -13.43 4.85
CA SER A 27 1.82 -13.26 5.95
C SER A 27 2.37 -12.37 7.06
N ALA A 28 3.63 -12.56 7.45
CA ALA A 28 4.31 -11.73 8.44
C ALA A 28 4.44 -10.27 7.97
N THR A 29 4.65 -10.05 6.67
CA THR A 29 4.81 -8.71 6.11
C THR A 29 3.51 -7.93 6.16
N TYR A 30 2.42 -8.53 5.72
CA TYR A 30 1.10 -7.90 5.80
C TYR A 30 0.64 -7.71 7.25
N ALA A 31 1.05 -8.57 8.19
CA ALA A 31 0.84 -8.35 9.61
C ALA A 31 1.61 -7.12 10.12
N LYS A 32 2.89 -6.96 9.73
CA LYS A 32 3.72 -5.79 10.07
C LYS A 32 3.14 -4.50 9.48
N LEU A 33 2.71 -4.48 8.22
CA LEU A 33 2.10 -3.31 7.60
C LEU A 33 0.87 -2.82 8.39
N LYS A 34 0.06 -3.73 8.93
CA LYS A 34 -1.15 -3.35 9.70
C LYS A 34 -0.82 -2.50 10.94
N SER A 35 0.34 -2.69 11.55
CA SER A 35 0.79 -1.94 12.74
C SER A 35 1.80 -0.84 12.44
N ASP A 36 2.43 -0.84 11.27
CA ASP A 36 3.46 0.13 10.89
C ASP A 36 2.87 1.54 10.64
N ALA A 37 3.44 2.53 11.34
CA ALA A 37 2.98 3.91 11.25
C ALA A 37 3.39 4.57 9.93
N LYS A 38 4.62 4.32 9.45
CA LYS A 38 5.17 4.94 8.24
C LYS A 38 4.37 4.57 6.99
N SER A 39 4.05 3.29 6.81
CA SER A 39 3.21 2.84 5.68
C SER A 39 1.78 3.38 5.73
N PHE A 40 1.20 3.58 6.92
CA PHE A 40 -0.11 4.22 7.03
C PHE A 40 -0.05 5.73 6.76
N GLU A 41 0.99 6.41 7.23
CA GLU A 41 1.29 7.81 6.90
C GLU A 41 1.42 8.01 5.39
N GLN A 42 2.11 7.10 4.72
CA GLN A 42 2.25 7.10 3.27
C GLN A 42 0.89 6.93 2.56
N PHE A 43 0.06 5.98 3.01
CA PHE A 43 -1.30 5.81 2.48
C PHE A 43 -2.14 7.08 2.65
N ALA A 44 -2.06 7.71 3.82
CA ALA A 44 -2.73 8.96 4.12
C ALA A 44 -2.24 10.11 3.22
N PHE A 45 -0.93 10.24 3.04
CA PHE A 45 -0.32 11.27 2.20
C PHE A 45 -0.69 11.11 0.71
N TYR A 46 -0.69 9.89 0.19
CA TYR A 46 -1.21 9.62 -1.15
C TYR A 46 -2.69 10.01 -1.28
N GLY A 47 -3.49 9.74 -0.26
CA GLY A 47 -4.89 10.17 -0.22
C GLY A 47 -5.05 11.68 -0.31
N PHE A 48 -4.22 12.43 0.43
CA PHE A 48 -4.16 13.88 0.32
C PHE A 48 -3.77 14.33 -1.09
N CYS A 49 -2.73 13.74 -1.69
CA CYS A 49 -2.30 14.07 -3.05
C CYS A 49 -3.40 13.80 -4.09
N ASN A 50 -4.01 12.61 -4.04
CA ASN A 50 -5.09 12.21 -4.94
C ASN A 50 -6.33 13.12 -4.81
N CYS A 51 -6.64 13.55 -3.59
CA CYS A 51 -7.70 14.51 -3.32
C CYS A 51 -7.40 15.86 -4.00
N ASN A 52 -6.19 16.40 -3.84
CA ASN A 52 -5.81 17.65 -4.50
C ASN A 52 -5.84 17.51 -6.03
N ASP A 53 -5.31 16.42 -6.59
CA ASP A 53 -5.30 16.20 -8.04
C ASP A 53 -6.70 16.19 -8.64
N THR A 54 -7.67 15.61 -7.93
CA THR A 54 -9.08 15.54 -8.35
C THR A 54 -9.70 16.94 -8.53
N TYR A 55 -9.29 17.93 -7.74
CA TYR A 55 -9.95 19.23 -7.68
C TYR A 55 -9.08 20.41 -8.16
N LEU A 56 -7.76 20.24 -8.20
CA LEU A 56 -6.78 21.31 -8.44
C LEU A 56 -5.80 20.99 -9.59
N TYR A 57 -5.89 19.81 -10.23
CA TYR A 57 -5.08 19.40 -11.38
C TYR A 57 -3.55 19.51 -11.15
N SER A 58 -3.07 18.90 -10.06
CA SER A 58 -1.68 19.06 -9.60
C SER A 58 -0.71 17.90 -9.91
N GLU A 59 -1.18 16.78 -10.48
CA GLU A 59 -0.42 15.54 -10.75
C GLU A 59 0.46 15.02 -9.57
N MET A 60 0.11 15.40 -8.34
CA MET A 60 0.91 15.13 -7.14
C MET A 60 0.94 13.64 -6.81
N TYR A 61 -0.17 12.93 -6.97
CA TYR A 61 -0.25 11.51 -6.61
C TYR A 61 0.77 10.67 -7.39
N ASP A 62 0.82 10.85 -8.71
CA ASP A 62 1.69 10.05 -9.57
C ASP A 62 3.17 10.34 -9.33
N SER A 63 3.49 11.62 -9.13
CA SER A 63 4.83 12.06 -8.74
C SER A 63 5.25 11.44 -7.40
N GLN A 64 4.40 11.54 -6.38
CA GLN A 64 4.71 11.05 -5.03
C GLN A 64 4.79 9.53 -4.95
N TYR A 65 3.92 8.81 -5.67
CA TYR A 65 4.04 7.35 -5.79
C TYR A 65 5.38 6.97 -6.40
N THR A 66 5.78 7.59 -7.51
CA THR A 66 7.06 7.29 -8.19
C THR A 66 8.26 7.58 -7.28
N THR A 67 8.29 8.73 -6.60
CA THR A 67 9.37 9.09 -5.68
C THR A 67 9.52 8.07 -4.57
N THR A 68 8.43 7.74 -3.90
CA THR A 68 8.46 6.82 -2.76
C THR A 68 8.68 5.37 -3.18
N PHE A 69 8.22 4.96 -4.36
CA PHE A 69 8.63 3.70 -4.97
C PHE A 69 10.15 3.66 -5.11
N ASN A 70 10.76 4.67 -5.75
CA ASN A 70 12.21 4.74 -5.94
C ASN A 70 13.01 4.78 -4.62
N HIS A 71 12.43 5.32 -3.54
CA HIS A 71 13.03 5.30 -2.20
C HIS A 71 12.81 4.01 -1.42
N LEU A 72 12.24 2.97 -2.03
CA LEU A 72 12.03 1.66 -1.39
C LEU A 72 11.08 1.72 -0.18
N GLU A 73 10.16 2.69 -0.15
CA GLU A 73 9.13 2.77 0.88
C GLU A 73 8.19 1.56 0.82
N PRO A 74 7.66 1.10 1.97
CA PRO A 74 6.94 -0.18 2.05
C PRO A 74 5.69 -0.25 1.19
N LEU A 75 4.80 0.74 1.29
CA LEU A 75 3.48 0.65 0.65
C LEU A 75 3.54 0.46 -0.88
N PRO A 76 4.30 1.25 -1.66
CA PRO A 76 4.37 1.10 -3.12
C PRO A 76 5.13 -0.16 -3.56
N ARG A 77 5.85 -0.84 -2.66
CA ARG A 77 6.47 -2.14 -2.97
C ARG A 77 5.46 -3.28 -2.93
N PHE A 78 4.44 -3.15 -2.10
CA PHE A 78 3.43 -4.19 -1.90
C PHE A 78 2.18 -4.02 -2.73
N PHE A 79 1.84 -2.79 -3.12
CA PHE A 79 0.65 -2.51 -3.91
C PHE A 79 0.99 -1.72 -5.16
N GLU A 80 0.37 -2.14 -6.27
CA GLU A 80 0.39 -1.35 -7.49
C GLU A 80 -0.32 -0.01 -7.28
N ARG A 81 0.18 1.00 -7.98
CA ARG A 81 -0.32 2.37 -7.91
C ARG A 81 -1.83 2.47 -8.03
N GLU A 82 -2.41 1.77 -9.01
CA GLU A 82 -3.85 1.84 -9.29
C GLU A 82 -4.69 1.16 -8.21
N VAL A 83 -4.12 0.17 -7.50
CA VAL A 83 -4.80 -0.50 -6.38
C VAL A 83 -4.95 0.45 -5.20
N ILE A 84 -3.87 1.18 -4.87
CA ILE A 84 -3.89 2.21 -3.83
C ILE A 84 -4.88 3.32 -4.22
N ARG A 85 -4.80 3.81 -5.47
CA ARG A 85 -5.66 4.88 -5.99
C ARG A 85 -7.14 4.48 -5.92
N ALA A 86 -7.47 3.25 -6.32
CA ALA A 86 -8.84 2.74 -6.25
C ALA A 86 -9.37 2.69 -4.81
N ALA A 87 -8.56 2.24 -3.84
CA ALA A 87 -8.93 2.24 -2.43
C ALA A 87 -9.21 3.67 -1.90
N LEU A 88 -8.40 4.64 -2.31
CA LEU A 88 -8.55 6.05 -1.94
C LEU A 88 -9.78 6.69 -2.60
N ASN A 89 -10.04 6.41 -3.87
CA ASN A 89 -11.23 6.89 -4.59
C ASN A 89 -12.52 6.36 -3.98
N ASN A 90 -12.55 5.06 -3.66
CA ASN A 90 -13.69 4.43 -2.97
C ASN A 90 -13.95 5.06 -1.60
N TYR A 91 -12.88 5.37 -0.86
CA TYR A 91 -13.00 6.10 0.40
C TYR A 91 -13.53 7.53 0.20
N HIS A 92 -13.05 8.22 -0.83
CA HIS A 92 -13.41 9.60 -1.14
C HIS A 92 -14.86 9.75 -1.56
N THR A 93 -15.45 8.75 -2.24
CA THR A 93 -16.81 8.82 -2.82
C THR A 93 -17.87 9.22 -1.80
N ALA A 94 -17.72 8.80 -0.53
CA ALA A 94 -18.62 9.17 0.56
C ALA A 94 -18.63 10.68 0.91
N TYR A 95 -17.71 11.46 0.33
CA TYR A 95 -17.52 12.87 0.60
C TYR A 95 -17.69 13.75 -0.64
N ASN A 96 -17.97 13.20 -1.83
CA ASN A 96 -18.07 13.97 -3.08
C ASN A 96 -19.00 15.18 -2.95
N ASN A 97 -20.22 15.00 -2.43
CA ASN A 97 -21.17 16.10 -2.24
C ASN A 97 -20.61 17.27 -1.42
N ARG A 98 -19.74 16.98 -0.45
CA ARG A 98 -19.08 17.99 0.37
C ARG A 98 -18.09 18.80 -0.46
N PHE A 99 -17.27 18.14 -1.26
CA PHE A 99 -16.28 18.81 -2.12
C PHE A 99 -16.95 19.56 -3.28
N ASP A 100 -18.02 19.01 -3.87
CA ASP A 100 -18.81 19.71 -4.90
C ASP A 100 -19.38 21.03 -4.38
N ALA A 101 -19.89 21.03 -3.13
CA ALA A 101 -20.38 22.24 -2.48
C ALA A 101 -19.26 23.25 -2.22
N LEU A 102 -18.08 22.78 -1.79
CA LEU A 102 -16.91 23.64 -1.58
C LEU A 102 -16.43 24.28 -2.88
N GLN A 103 -16.34 23.51 -3.96
CA GLN A 103 -15.90 24.00 -5.27
C GLN A 103 -16.86 25.04 -5.85
N LYS A 104 -18.17 24.90 -5.60
CA LYS A 104 -19.17 25.90 -5.99
C LYS A 104 -19.12 27.18 -5.16
N THR A 105 -18.71 27.09 -3.90
CA THR A 105 -18.76 28.21 -2.94
C THR A 105 -17.46 29.01 -2.93
N TYR A 106 -16.32 28.33 -3.03
CA TYR A 106 -15.00 28.93 -2.86
C TYR A 106 -14.22 28.85 -4.17
N TYR A 107 -13.97 30.01 -4.78
CA TYR A 107 -13.21 30.11 -6.02
C TYR A 107 -11.71 29.80 -5.81
N ASN A 108 -11.21 29.91 -4.57
CA ASN A 108 -9.82 29.59 -4.25
C ASN A 108 -9.68 28.16 -3.69
N GLY A 109 -8.66 27.43 -4.15
CA GLY A 109 -8.41 26.03 -3.78
C GLY A 109 -8.07 25.81 -2.30
N TYR A 110 -7.87 26.86 -1.50
CA TYR A 110 -7.44 26.78 -0.11
C TYR A 110 -8.38 25.93 0.76
N GLN A 111 -9.70 26.14 0.65
CA GLN A 111 -10.67 25.36 1.43
C GLN A 111 -10.67 23.89 1.02
N ILE A 112 -10.48 23.60 -0.26
CA ILE A 112 -10.35 22.24 -0.78
C ILE A 112 -9.10 21.57 -0.18
N ILE A 113 -7.95 22.23 -0.22
CA ILE A 113 -6.69 21.73 0.38
C ILE A 113 -6.88 21.44 1.87
N ALA A 114 -7.45 22.38 2.62
CA ALA A 114 -7.69 22.24 4.05
C ALA A 114 -8.61 21.05 4.36
N GLU A 115 -9.62 20.81 3.51
CA GLU A 115 -10.53 19.68 3.68
C GLU A 115 -9.93 18.34 3.25
N CYS A 116 -9.12 18.31 2.19
CA CYS A 116 -8.29 17.15 1.86
C CYS A 116 -7.38 16.81 3.04
N TYR A 117 -6.70 17.79 3.63
CA TYR A 117 -5.82 17.57 4.79
C TYR A 117 -6.58 16.98 5.99
N LYS A 118 -7.74 17.56 6.35
CA LYS A 118 -8.57 17.03 7.45
C LYS A 118 -9.08 15.62 7.17
N LEU A 119 -9.49 15.34 5.93
CA LEU A 119 -10.02 14.04 5.54
C LEU A 119 -8.94 12.96 5.62
N TYR A 120 -7.74 13.26 5.11
CA TYR A 120 -6.64 12.31 5.01
C TYR A 120 -5.63 12.40 6.18
N ARG A 121 -5.99 13.02 7.30
CA ARG A 121 -5.15 12.99 8.51
C ARG A 121 -5.01 11.57 9.07
N THR A 122 -3.85 11.24 9.61
CA THR A 122 -3.56 9.92 10.21
C THR A 122 -4.44 9.60 11.43
N SER A 123 -4.92 10.61 12.16
CA SER A 123 -5.88 10.38 13.25
C SER A 123 -7.30 9.98 12.78
N ASN A 124 -7.57 9.95 11.47
CA ASN A 124 -8.88 9.56 10.94
C ASN A 124 -9.08 8.03 11.00
N LYS A 125 -9.90 7.57 11.95
CA LYS A 125 -10.23 6.15 12.14
C LYS A 125 -10.89 5.50 10.91
N LYS A 126 -11.68 6.25 10.13
CA LYS A 126 -12.30 5.73 8.89
C LYS A 126 -11.24 5.49 7.82
N LEU A 127 -10.28 6.39 7.68
CA LEU A 127 -9.14 6.22 6.78
C LEU A 127 -8.30 5.00 7.18
N ARG A 128 -7.98 4.86 8.48
CA ARG A 128 -7.27 3.68 8.99
C ARG A 128 -8.02 2.38 8.70
N LYS A 129 -9.35 2.38 8.81
CA LYS A 129 -10.18 1.21 8.44
C LYS A 129 -10.08 0.88 6.95
N THR A 130 -10.07 1.87 6.07
CA THR A 130 -9.84 1.66 4.63
C THR A 130 -8.48 1.04 4.36
N TYR A 131 -7.42 1.58 4.98
CA TYR A 131 -6.07 1.04 4.88
C TYR A 131 -5.99 -0.43 5.31
N LEU A 132 -6.54 -0.76 6.49
CA LEU A 132 -6.55 -2.13 7.00
C LEU A 132 -7.34 -3.10 6.10
N ARG A 133 -8.39 -2.60 5.43
CA ARG A 133 -9.15 -3.37 4.44
C ARG A 133 -8.30 -3.68 3.21
N LEU A 134 -7.60 -2.69 2.67
CA LEU A 134 -6.66 -2.87 1.56
C LEU A 134 -5.63 -3.97 1.89
N LEU A 135 -5.02 -3.90 3.08
CA LEU A 135 -4.04 -4.90 3.51
C LEU A 135 -4.62 -6.30 3.71
N SER A 136 -5.92 -6.42 3.95
CA SER A 136 -6.58 -7.70 4.21
C SER A 136 -7.20 -8.33 2.96
N ASP A 137 -7.10 -7.66 1.81
CA ASP A 137 -7.54 -8.22 0.53
C ASP A 137 -6.41 -9.06 -0.09
N GLU A 138 -6.44 -10.37 0.16
CA GLU A 138 -5.45 -11.33 -0.33
C GLU A 138 -5.30 -11.31 -1.86
N LYS A 139 -6.32 -10.89 -2.61
CA LYS A 139 -6.24 -10.80 -4.09
C LYS A 139 -5.32 -9.68 -4.55
N GLN A 140 -5.15 -8.65 -3.72
CA GLN A 140 -4.29 -7.50 -4.00
C GLN A 140 -2.87 -7.70 -3.46
N GLN A 141 -2.65 -8.76 -2.69
CA GLN A 141 -1.34 -9.05 -2.13
C GLN A 141 -0.44 -9.64 -3.20
N LYS A 142 0.70 -8.98 -3.46
CA LYS A 142 1.72 -9.52 -4.36
C LYS A 142 2.27 -10.84 -3.83
N GLN A 143 2.28 -11.87 -4.68
CA GLN A 143 3.07 -13.08 -4.47
C GLN A 143 4.47 -12.79 -5.02
N TRP A 144 5.44 -12.57 -4.15
CA TRP A 144 6.80 -12.27 -4.59
C TRP A 144 7.47 -13.56 -5.07
N ILE A 145 7.94 -13.53 -6.30
CA ILE A 145 8.68 -14.64 -6.92
C ILE A 145 10.14 -14.20 -7.14
N GLU A 146 10.39 -12.90 -7.11
CA GLU A 146 11.69 -12.32 -7.42
C GLU A 146 12.63 -12.30 -6.22
N GLU A 147 13.88 -12.68 -6.47
CA GLU A 147 14.93 -12.78 -5.46
C GLU A 147 15.22 -11.44 -4.76
N TYR A 148 15.14 -10.31 -5.49
CA TYR A 148 15.36 -8.97 -4.92
C TYR A 148 14.34 -8.60 -3.82
N MET A 149 13.13 -9.18 -3.85
CA MET A 149 12.15 -8.96 -2.79
C MET A 149 12.58 -9.65 -1.49
N SER A 150 13.29 -10.78 -1.57
CA SER A 150 13.83 -11.46 -0.39
C SER A 150 14.81 -10.56 0.37
N ASP A 151 15.72 -9.89 -0.34
CA ASP A 151 16.68 -8.96 0.26
C ASP A 151 15.97 -7.74 0.86
N TYR A 152 15.01 -7.18 0.13
CA TYR A 152 14.20 -6.06 0.61
C TYR A 152 13.45 -6.41 1.90
N LEU A 153 12.81 -7.59 1.95
CA LEU A 153 12.07 -8.04 3.13
C LEU A 153 13.01 -8.28 4.29
N THR A 154 14.15 -8.92 4.04
CA THR A 154 15.18 -9.15 5.05
C THR A 154 15.58 -7.81 5.68
N GLN A 155 15.83 -6.77 4.88
CA GLN A 155 16.08 -5.43 5.40
C GLN A 155 14.87 -4.82 6.10
N TYR A 156 13.68 -4.87 5.50
CA TYR A 156 12.44 -4.32 6.06
C TYR A 156 12.06 -4.95 7.42
N PHE A 157 12.42 -6.21 7.64
CA PHE A 157 12.24 -6.91 8.91
C PHE A 157 13.41 -6.74 9.88
N ILE A 158 14.65 -6.53 9.41
CA ILE A 158 15.84 -6.31 10.25
C ILE A 158 15.91 -4.87 10.77
N THR A 159 15.54 -3.88 9.94
CA THR A 159 15.46 -2.47 10.34
C THR A 159 14.13 -2.21 11.05
N ILE A 160 13.97 -2.80 12.24
CA ILE A 160 12.99 -2.38 13.23
C ILE A 160 13.73 -2.15 14.52
N GLU A 161 14.33 -0.97 14.62
CA GLU A 161 14.55 -0.17 15.83
C GLU A 161 15.44 0.99 15.38
N THR A 162 15.20 2.19 15.91
CA THR A 162 15.90 3.46 15.61
C THR A 162 15.49 4.16 14.31
N GLU A 163 14.42 4.94 14.40
CA GLU A 163 14.40 6.39 14.09
C GLU A 163 13.17 7.04 14.74
#